data_AF-A0A359KDR9-F1
#
_entry.id   AF-A0A359KDR9-F1
#
_cell.length_a   1.000
_cell.length_b   1.000
_cell.length_c   1.000
_cell.angle_alpha   90.00
_cell.angle_beta   90.00
_cell.angle_gamma   90.00
#
_symmetry.space_group_name_H-M   'P 1'
#
loop_
_entity.id
_entity.type
_entity.pdbx_description
1 polymer ?
#
loop_
_entity_poly.entity_id
_entity_poly.type
_entity_poly.pdbx_seq_one_letter_code
_entity_poly.pdbx_strand_id
1 'polypeptide(L)'
;ALPICDLTPPPPETAMGALVEQITGGHMEGSKFQPMNVNYGLLPPLEAPKVDEDGKRIHPKERGRAKKRLQSIRAMDALKAWRDTAA
;
A
#
# COMPACT_ATOMS: atom_id res chain seq x y z
N ALA A 1 33.18 11.43 0.29
CA ALA A 1 31.76 11.31 -0.09
C ALA A 1 31.24 10.05 0.58
N LEU A 2 30.12 10.13 1.33
CA LEU A 2 29.47 8.93 1.84
C LEU A 2 29.00 8.10 0.64
N PRO A 3 29.14 6.77 0.66
CA PRO A 3 28.60 5.95 -0.41
C PRO A 3 27.11 6.23 -0.51
N ILE A 4 26.66 6.59 -1.71
CA ILE A 4 25.23 6.67 -2.01
C ILE A 4 24.72 5.23 -1.84
N CYS A 5 23.94 5.02 -0.79
CA CYS A 5 23.35 3.72 -0.53
C CYS A 5 22.21 3.57 -1.53
N ASP A 6 22.42 2.81 -2.60
CA ASP A 6 21.39 2.49 -3.59
C ASP A 6 20.37 1.53 -2.99
N LEU A 7 19.53 2.07 -2.11
CA LEU A 7 18.42 1.34 -1.51
C LEU A 7 17.30 1.24 -2.55
N THR A 8 16.95 0.02 -2.93
CA THR A 8 15.76 -0.22 -3.76
C THR A 8 14.53 0.32 -3.03
N PRO A 9 13.64 1.11 -3.67
CA PRO A 9 12.46 1.66 -3.00
C PRO A 9 11.53 0.55 -2.49
N PRO A 10 10.79 0.79 -1.39
CA PRO A 10 9.82 -0.17 -0.89
C PRO A 10 8.67 -0.38 -1.91
N PRO A 11 8.06 -1.58 -1.94
CA PRO A 11 6.98 -1.90 -2.89
C PRO A 11 5.76 -0.98 -2.75
N PRO A 12 5.00 -0.72 -3.83
CA PRO A 12 3.82 0.16 -3.82
C PRO A 12 2.67 -0.38 -2.96
N GLU A 13 2.66 -1.69 -2.64
CA GLU A 13 1.73 -2.28 -1.68
C GLU A 13 1.98 -1.79 -0.26
N THR A 14 3.16 -1.25 0.04
CA THR A 14 3.50 -0.68 1.35
C THR A 14 3.06 0.77 1.46
N ALA A 15 2.83 1.24 2.69
CA ALA A 15 2.52 2.64 2.96
C ALA A 15 3.60 3.61 2.45
N MET A 16 4.87 3.21 2.55
CA MET A 16 6.00 4.03 2.11
C MET A 16 6.13 4.03 0.60
N GLY A 17 6.03 2.86 -0.04
CA GLY A 17 6.13 2.75 -1.50
C GLY A 17 5.00 3.48 -2.21
N ALA A 18 3.76 3.35 -1.70
CA ALA A 18 2.62 4.10 -2.23
C ALA A 18 2.81 5.63 -2.12
N LEU A 19 3.41 6.11 -1.04
CA LEU A 19 3.74 7.53 -0.90
C LEU A 19 4.85 7.95 -1.87
N VAL A 20 5.90 7.13 -2.02
CA VAL A 20 6.96 7.39 -2.99
C VAL A 20 6.36 7.50 -4.40
N GLU A 21 5.55 6.52 -4.80
CA GLU A 21 4.87 6.51 -6.11
C GLU A 21 3.93 7.70 -6.29
N GLN A 22 3.19 8.12 -5.27
CA GLN A 22 2.34 9.32 -5.34
C GLN A 22 3.15 10.60 -5.60
N ILE A 23 4.36 10.67 -5.03
CA ILE A 23 5.27 11.81 -5.17
C ILE A 23 6.00 11.75 -6.53
N THR A 24 6.45 10.58 -6.95
CA THR A 24 7.33 10.42 -8.11
C THR A 24 6.61 10.04 -9.41
N GLY A 25 5.43 9.44 -9.33
CA GLY A 25 4.80 8.69 -10.43
C GLY A 25 3.71 9.38 -11.22
N GLY A 26 2.94 10.34 -10.67
CA GLY A 26 1.61 10.64 -11.26
C GLY A 26 1.22 12.09 -11.50
N HIS A 27 1.80 13.08 -10.82
CA HIS A 27 1.33 14.47 -10.96
C HIS A 27 1.96 15.23 -12.14
N MET A 28 2.57 14.51 -13.09
CA MET A 28 3.18 15.12 -14.28
C MET A 28 2.14 15.42 -15.39
N GLU A 29 0.97 14.78 -15.38
CA GLU A 29 -0.14 15.10 -16.29
C GLU A 29 -1.14 16.06 -15.62
N GLY A 30 -0.79 17.35 -15.59
CA GLY A 30 -1.72 18.48 -15.47
C GLY A 30 -2.49 18.65 -14.15
N SER A 31 -2.38 17.72 -13.20
CA SER A 31 -3.00 17.81 -11.88
C SER A 31 -1.97 18.31 -10.87
N LYS A 32 -2.25 19.45 -10.22
CA LYS A 32 -1.36 20.03 -9.20
C LYS A 32 -1.14 19.02 -8.08
N PHE A 33 0.11 18.57 -7.90
CA PHE A 33 0.54 17.82 -6.72
C PHE A 33 0.01 18.51 -5.46
N GLN A 34 -0.74 17.75 -4.67
CA GLN A 34 -1.11 18.14 -3.32
C GLN A 34 -0.37 17.23 -2.34
N PRO A 35 0.43 17.80 -1.43
CA PRO A 35 1.01 17.04 -0.35
C PRO A 35 -0.10 16.30 0.40
N MET A 36 0.05 14.99 0.55
CA MET A 36 -0.93 14.15 1.22
C MET A 36 -0.23 13.11 2.09
N ASN A 37 -0.80 12.86 3.27
CA ASN A 37 -0.40 11.73 4.11
C ASN A 37 -0.88 10.40 3.50
N VAL A 38 -0.30 9.29 3.94
CA VAL A 38 -0.75 7.97 3.48
C VAL A 38 -2.23 7.75 3.81
N ASN A 39 -2.94 7.10 2.89
CA ASN A 39 -4.28 6.61 3.11
C ASN A 39 -4.51 5.33 2.27
N TYR A 40 -5.57 4.58 2.58
CA TYR A 40 -5.88 3.32 1.88
C TYR A 40 -6.21 3.47 0.39
N GLY A 41 -6.52 4.69 -0.07
CA GLY A 41 -6.75 4.97 -1.48
C GLY A 41 -5.47 5.00 -2.31
N LEU A 42 -4.32 5.20 -1.68
CA LEU A 42 -3.00 5.12 -2.33
C LEU A 42 -2.51 3.69 -2.54
N LEU A 43 -2.98 2.75 -1.70
CA LEU A 43 -2.58 1.35 -1.82
C LEU A 43 -3.24 0.73 -3.06
N PRO A 44 -2.55 -0.18 -3.79
CA PRO A 44 -3.13 -0.87 -4.93
C PRO A 44 -4.49 -1.49 -4.57
N PRO A 45 -5.48 -1.45 -5.48
CA PRO A 45 -6.82 -1.91 -5.16
C PRO A 45 -6.84 -3.41 -4.82
N LEU A 46 -7.72 -3.78 -3.89
CA LEU A 46 -8.11 -5.15 -3.62
C LEU A 46 -9.63 -5.27 -3.69
N GLU A 47 -10.12 -6.44 -4.07
CA GLU A 47 -11.53 -6.75 -3.97
C GLU A 47 -11.95 -6.91 -2.51
N ALA A 48 -13.14 -6.42 -2.18
CA ALA A 48 -13.68 -6.58 -0.85
C ALA A 48 -14.10 -8.04 -0.65
N PRO A 49 -13.65 -8.71 0.42
CA PRO A 49 -14.02 -10.10 0.67
C PRO A 49 -15.52 -10.20 0.95
N LYS A 50 -16.15 -11.24 0.42
CA LYS A 50 -17.58 -11.54 0.63
C LYS A 50 -17.80 -12.45 1.85
N VAL A 51 -16.75 -13.19 2.24
CA VAL A 51 -16.73 -14.12 3.36
C VAL A 51 -15.55 -13.83 4.27
N ASP A 52 -15.69 -14.10 5.56
CA ASP A 52 -14.62 -14.00 6.55
C ASP A 52 -13.76 -15.27 6.59
N GLU A 53 -12.79 -15.30 7.50
CA GLU A 53 -11.85 -16.41 7.69
C GLU A 53 -12.57 -17.71 8.11
N ASP A 54 -13.74 -17.61 8.75
CA ASP A 54 -14.60 -18.73 9.15
C ASP A 54 -15.59 -19.17 8.06
N GLY A 55 -15.54 -18.55 6.88
CA GLY A 55 -16.42 -18.83 5.74
C GLY A 55 -17.82 -18.22 5.86
N LYS A 56 -18.07 -17.37 6.85
CA LYS A 56 -19.36 -16.70 7.04
C LYS A 56 -19.43 -15.44 6.18
N ARG A 57 -20.62 -15.13 5.67
CA ARG A 57 -20.84 -13.93 4.84
C ARG A 57 -20.60 -12.65 5.65
N ILE A 58 -19.73 -11.80 5.12
CA ILE A 58 -19.45 -10.47 5.68
C ILE A 58 -20.60 -9.52 5.33
N HIS A 59 -21.11 -8.83 6.35
CA HIS A 59 -22.15 -7.83 6.17
C HIS A 59 -21.66 -6.69 5.25
N PRO A 60 -22.45 -6.18 4.29
CA PRO A 60 -21.99 -5.19 3.32
C PRO A 60 -21.29 -3.96 3.92
N LYS A 61 -21.78 -3.47 5.07
CA LYS A 61 -21.19 -2.33 5.81
C LYS A 61 -19.78 -2.63 6.36
N GLU A 62 -19.44 -3.89 6.57
CA GLU A 62 -18.15 -4.31 7.14
C GLU A 62 -17.11 -4.63 6.06
N ARG A 63 -17.54 -4.85 4.81
CA ARG A 63 -16.65 -5.18 3.68
C ARG A 63 -15.59 -4.12 3.44
N GLY A 64 -15.90 -2.84 3.68
CA GLY A 64 -14.92 -1.76 3.59
C GLY A 64 -13.79 -1.92 4.61
N ARG A 65 -14.11 -2.30 5.85
CA ARG A 65 -13.09 -2.60 6.87
C ARG A 65 -12.33 -3.88 6.54
N ALA A 66 -13.03 -4.92 6.07
CA ALA A 66 -12.39 -6.17 5.68
C ALA A 66 -11.40 -5.97 4.51
N LYS A 67 -11.76 -5.16 3.51
CA LYS A 67 -10.85 -4.77 2.41
C LYS A 67 -9.61 -4.06 2.94
N LYS A 68 -9.79 -3.07 3.84
CA LYS A 68 -8.66 -2.35 4.45
C LYS A 68 -7.75 -3.30 5.22
N ARG A 69 -8.32 -4.25 5.97
CA ARG A 69 -7.55 -5.29 6.68
C ARG A 69 -6.71 -6.13 5.70
N LEU A 70 -7.29 -6.59 4.59
CA LEU A 70 -6.55 -7.33 3.57
C LEU A 70 -5.44 -6.49 2.93
N GLN A 71 -5.70 -5.22 2.64
CA GLN A 71 -4.67 -4.30 2.15
C GLN A 71 -3.53 -4.16 3.15
N SER A 72 -3.82 -4.04 4.46
CA SER A 72 -2.79 -3.97 5.50
C SER A 72 -1.98 -5.25 5.64
N ILE A 73 -2.61 -6.43 5.55
CA ILE A 73 -1.90 -7.71 5.58
C ILE A 73 -0.93 -7.78 4.40
N ARG A 74 -1.40 -7.52 3.17
CA ARG A 74 -0.54 -7.49 1.98
C ARG A 74 0.59 -6.46 2.11
N ALA A 75 0.31 -5.28 2.66
CA ALA A 75 1.32 -4.24 2.89
C ALA A 75 2.39 -4.68 3.89
N MET A 76 2.00 -5.36 4.98
CA MET A 76 2.93 -5.88 5.98
C MET A 76 3.82 -6.98 5.40
N ASP A 77 3.26 -7.89 4.61
CA ASP A 77 4.03 -8.98 4.00
C ASP A 77 5.02 -8.45 2.95
N ALA A 78 4.60 -7.49 2.12
CA ALA A 78 5.47 -6.81 1.17
C ALA A 78 6.60 -6.03 1.88
N LEU A 79 6.28 -5.35 2.98
CA LEU A 79 7.28 -4.60 3.75
C LEU A 79 8.32 -5.53 4.38
N LYS A 80 7.90 -6.67 4.94
CA LYS A 80 8.81 -7.68 5.48
C LYS A 80 9.74 -8.22 4.39
N ALA A 81 9.18 -8.64 3.25
CA ALA A 81 9.95 -9.15 2.13
C ALA A 81 10.99 -8.15 1.62
N TRP A 82 10.61 -6.87 1.51
CA TRP A 82 11.53 -5.80 1.10
C TRP A 82 12.64 -5.57 2.12
N ARG A 83 12.29 -5.46 3.41
CA ARG A 83 13.27 -5.30 4.49
C ARG A 83 14.27 -6.45 4.51
N ASP A 84 13.79 -7.68 4.34
CA ASP A 84 14.61 -8.88 4.40
C ASP A 84 15.47 -9.06 3.13
N THR A 85 15.12 -8.38 2.02
CA THR A 85 15.95 -8.31 0.80
C THR A 85 16.99 -7.19 0.87
N ALA A 86 16.71 -6.14 1.65
CA ALA A 86 17.60 -4.99 1.86
C ALA A 86 18.60 -5.19 3.03
N ALA A 87 18.49 -6.31 3.75
CA ALA A 87 19.39 -6.74 4.82
C ALA A 87 20.46 -7.69 4.26
#